data_AF-A0A975G593-F1
#
_entry.id   AF-A0A975G593-F1
#
_cell.length_a   1.000
_cell.length_b   1.000
_cell.length_c   1.000
_cell.angle_alpha   90.00
_cell.angle_beta   90.00
_cell.angle_gamma   90.00
#
_symmetry.space_group_name_H-M   'P 1'
#
loop_
_entity.id
_entity.type
_entity.pdbx_description
1 polymer ?
#
loop_
_entity_poly.entity_id
_entity_poly.type
_entity_poly.pdbx_seq_one_letter_code
_entity_poly.pdbx_strand_id
1 'polypeptide(L)'
;MSSRIAGVALGLGLGWFISGPAAASVTVLGANFAHQCYLAAKFGEKYADDPVDICTRSIENESLQRHDLAGTFVNRGVLYMQQGAFKAAEKDFRQAQTLMPNLGEASVNLGGALIGERRYKEGVDEITRGLTLNPEEPEKAFYNRALGFEGLDDMKSAYFDYLHAQQIKPDWAPPKAELSRFTVKPKE
;
A
#
# COMPACT_ATOMS: atom_id res chain seq x y z
N MET A 1 -20.97 25.50 9.14
CA MET A 1 -21.95 24.86 8.22
C MET A 1 -21.19 23.99 7.23
N SER A 2 -21.48 22.69 7.28
CA SER A 2 -20.85 21.61 6.52
C SER A 2 -21.00 21.83 5.01
N SER A 3 -19.90 21.80 4.26
CA SER A 3 -19.92 22.06 2.80
C SER A 3 -19.32 20.89 2.04
N ARG A 4 -20.19 20.25 1.25
CA ARG A 4 -19.94 19.00 0.54
C ARG A 4 -19.22 19.19 -0.80
N ILE A 5 -18.62 18.07 -1.15
CA ILE A 5 -17.63 17.72 -2.15
C ILE A 5 -18.15 17.26 -3.52
N ALA A 6 -18.28 18.08 -4.58
CA ALA A 6 -18.47 17.55 -5.93
C ALA A 6 -17.30 17.98 -6.84
N GLY A 7 -16.55 17.03 -7.39
CA GLY A 7 -15.47 17.25 -8.36
C GLY A 7 -15.72 16.45 -9.63
N VAL A 8 -15.63 17.09 -10.79
CA VAL A 8 -15.72 16.45 -12.11
C VAL A 8 -14.33 16.54 -12.75
N ALA A 9 -13.73 15.40 -13.11
CA ALA A 9 -12.46 15.33 -13.83
C ALA A 9 -12.68 15.21 -15.34
N LEU A 10 -12.03 16.10 -16.10
CA LEU A 10 -11.88 15.99 -17.56
C LEU A 10 -10.40 15.78 -17.84
N GLY A 11 -10.01 14.55 -18.15
CA GLY A 11 -8.63 14.19 -18.51
C GLY A 11 -8.35 14.45 -19.99
N LEU A 12 -7.38 15.32 -20.29
CA LEU A 12 -6.75 15.41 -21.62
C LEU A 12 -5.39 14.71 -21.57
N GLY A 13 -5.17 13.84 -22.56
CA GLY A 13 -4.09 12.85 -22.56
C GLY A 13 -2.69 13.40 -22.86
N LEU A 14 -1.74 12.91 -22.07
CA LEU A 14 -0.32 12.73 -22.35
C LEU A 14 0.09 11.47 -21.53
N GLY A 15 0.89 10.58 -22.13
CA GLY A 15 1.09 9.17 -21.73
C GLY A 15 0.92 8.84 -20.24
N TRP A 16 -0.11 8.05 -19.93
CA TRP A 16 -0.38 7.58 -18.58
C TRP A 16 0.65 6.52 -18.17
N PHE A 17 1.69 6.93 -17.45
CA PHE A 17 2.22 6.03 -16.43
C PHE A 17 1.16 5.96 -15.34
N ILE A 18 0.28 4.96 -15.39
CA ILE A 18 -0.63 4.69 -14.28
C ILE A 18 0.25 4.15 -13.16
N SER A 19 0.59 5.03 -12.22
CA SER A 19 1.31 4.69 -11.00
C SER A 19 0.47 3.67 -10.21
N GLY A 20 1.00 2.47 -9.99
CA GLY A 20 0.31 1.42 -9.24
C GLY A 20 0.34 1.64 -7.71
N PRO A 21 -0.38 0.82 -6.93
CA PRO A 21 -0.37 0.92 -5.47
C PRO A 21 1.04 0.81 -4.89
N ALA A 22 1.33 1.67 -3.90
CA ALA A 22 2.55 1.60 -3.11
C ALA A 22 2.43 0.54 -2.01
N ALA A 23 3.54 -0.12 -1.66
CA ALA A 23 3.56 -1.16 -0.64
C ALA A 23 4.44 -0.75 0.56
N ALA A 24 4.03 -1.11 1.77
CA ALA A 24 4.73 -0.83 3.02
C ALA A 24 5.22 -2.14 3.68
N SER A 25 6.53 -2.34 3.73
CA SER A 25 7.14 -3.53 4.36
C SER A 25 7.14 -3.42 5.88
N VAL A 26 7.08 -4.55 6.60
CA VAL A 26 7.22 -4.60 8.06
C VAL A 26 8.62 -5.05 8.43
N THR A 27 9.27 -4.30 9.32
CA THR A 27 10.62 -4.63 9.77
C THR A 27 10.65 -5.93 10.56
N VAL A 28 11.52 -6.86 10.14
CA VAL A 28 11.87 -8.07 10.90
C VAL A 28 13.37 -8.00 11.18
N LEU A 29 13.77 -8.16 12.44
CA LEU A 29 15.17 -8.06 12.87
C LEU A 29 15.80 -9.45 13.01
N GLY A 30 17.05 -9.60 12.59
CA GLY A 30 17.80 -10.85 12.77
C GLY A 30 18.73 -11.14 11.60
N ALA A 31 19.28 -12.36 11.56
CA ALA A 31 20.10 -12.87 10.46
C ALA A 31 19.45 -14.09 9.79
N ASN A 32 18.12 -14.23 9.92
CA ASN A 32 17.34 -15.39 9.49
C ASN A 32 16.64 -15.12 8.15
N PHE A 33 15.91 -16.11 7.62
CA PHE A 33 15.19 -15.96 6.35
C PHE A 33 14.09 -14.89 6.43
N ALA A 34 13.47 -14.71 7.60
CA ALA A 34 12.49 -13.64 7.82
C ALA A 34 13.11 -12.24 7.59
N HIS A 35 14.34 -12.03 8.05
CA HIS A 35 15.06 -10.78 7.80
C HIS A 35 15.42 -10.61 6.32
N GLN A 36 15.88 -11.67 5.64
CA GLN A 36 16.15 -11.61 4.19
C GLN A 36 14.87 -11.32 3.38
N CYS A 37 13.74 -11.92 3.78
CA CYS A 37 12.43 -11.62 3.21
C CYS A 37 12.08 -10.13 3.35
N TYR A 38 12.30 -9.55 4.54
CA TYR A 38 12.16 -8.12 4.77
C TYR A 38 13.06 -7.27 3.86
N LEU A 39 14.35 -7.60 3.77
CA LEU A 39 15.30 -6.86 2.95
C LEU A 39 14.94 -6.91 1.46
N ALA A 40 14.52 -8.07 0.96
CA ALA A 40 14.02 -8.19 -0.41
C ALA A 40 12.77 -7.33 -0.61
N ALA A 41 11.79 -7.40 0.29
CA ALA A 41 10.54 -6.65 0.16
C ALA A 41 10.75 -5.13 0.22
N LYS A 42 11.62 -4.64 1.12
CA LYS A 42 11.83 -3.21 1.37
C LYS A 42 12.83 -2.57 0.41
N PHE A 43 13.93 -3.25 0.13
CA PHE A 43 15.07 -2.68 -0.60
C PHE A 43 15.29 -3.30 -1.98
N GLY A 44 14.50 -4.32 -2.35
CA GLY A 44 14.73 -5.07 -3.60
C GLY A 44 16.06 -5.82 -3.58
N GLU A 45 16.54 -6.22 -2.39
CA GLU A 45 17.78 -6.96 -2.24
C GLU A 45 17.69 -8.29 -3.00
N LYS A 46 18.72 -8.59 -3.79
CA LYS A 46 18.76 -9.77 -4.65
C LYS A 46 19.48 -10.91 -3.95
N TYR A 47 18.86 -12.07 -3.96
CA TYR A 47 19.41 -13.32 -3.45
C TYR A 47 19.54 -14.35 -4.57
N ALA A 48 20.19 -15.48 -4.27
CA ALA A 48 20.30 -16.60 -5.21
C ALA A 48 18.95 -17.32 -5.41
N ASP A 49 18.16 -17.42 -4.35
CA ASP A 49 16.80 -17.94 -4.37
C ASP A 49 15.78 -16.82 -4.70
N ASP A 50 14.59 -17.21 -5.15
CA ASP A 50 13.48 -16.29 -5.33
C ASP A 50 13.08 -15.65 -3.97
N PRO A 51 12.88 -14.32 -3.89
CA PRO A 51 12.46 -13.66 -2.66
C PRO A 51 11.19 -14.22 -2.01
N VAL A 52 10.21 -14.65 -2.79
CA VAL A 52 8.97 -15.26 -2.27
C VAL A 52 9.26 -16.62 -1.66
N ASP A 53 10.18 -17.39 -2.27
CA ASP A 53 10.62 -18.68 -1.72
C ASP A 53 11.35 -18.49 -0.39
N ILE A 54 12.20 -17.46 -0.26
CA ILE A 54 12.87 -17.11 1.00
C ILE A 54 11.84 -16.84 2.11
N CYS A 55 10.83 -16.00 1.83
CA CYS A 55 9.75 -15.75 2.76
C CYS A 55 8.95 -17.02 3.11
N THR A 56 8.69 -17.87 2.12
CA THR A 56 7.94 -19.12 2.31
C THR A 56 8.69 -20.09 3.20
N ARG A 57 9.99 -20.28 2.96
CA ARG A 57 10.85 -21.12 3.82
C ARG A 57 10.89 -20.60 5.25
N SER A 58 10.93 -19.28 5.43
CA SER A 58 10.86 -18.67 6.77
C SER A 58 9.56 -19.02 7.48
N ILE A 59 8.41 -18.77 6.84
CA ILE A 59 7.07 -19.04 7.41
C ILE A 59 6.88 -20.52 7.77
N GLU A 60 7.43 -21.43 6.97
CA GLU A 60 7.24 -22.88 7.15
C GLU A 60 8.22 -23.52 8.13
N ASN A 61 9.47 -23.04 8.18
CA ASN A 61 10.55 -23.76 8.86
C ASN A 61 11.14 -23.00 10.06
N GLU A 62 10.90 -21.69 10.19
CA GLU A 62 11.41 -20.91 11.32
C GLU A 62 10.36 -20.79 12.43
N SER A 63 10.81 -20.93 13.68
CA SER A 63 9.99 -20.64 14.85
C SER A 63 9.97 -19.13 15.10
N LEU A 64 9.09 -18.43 14.40
CA LEU A 64 8.95 -16.97 14.50
C LEU A 64 8.01 -16.57 15.64
N GLN A 65 8.33 -15.45 16.29
CA GLN A 65 7.37 -14.78 17.16
C GLN A 65 6.18 -14.27 16.35
N ARG A 66 5.02 -14.14 17.00
CA ARG A 66 3.77 -13.71 16.33
C ARG A 66 3.93 -12.44 15.50
N HIS A 67 4.65 -11.46 16.04
CA HIS A 67 4.95 -10.20 15.36
C HIS A 67 5.73 -10.44 14.07
N ASP A 68 6.85 -11.16 14.15
CA ASP A 68 7.73 -11.42 13.01
C ASP A 68 7.07 -12.32 11.97
N LEU A 69 6.26 -13.27 12.40
CA LEU A 69 5.45 -14.10 11.51
C LEU A 69 4.45 -13.23 10.73
N ALA A 70 3.72 -12.34 11.41
CA ALA A 70 2.81 -11.41 10.75
C ALA A 70 3.56 -10.46 9.79
N GLY A 71 4.73 -9.94 10.21
CA GLY A 71 5.60 -9.13 9.37
C GLY A 71 6.11 -9.87 8.14
N THR A 72 6.44 -11.15 8.28
CA THR A 72 6.91 -12.00 7.17
C THR A 72 5.78 -12.27 6.16
N PHE A 73 4.55 -12.50 6.62
CA PHE A 73 3.38 -12.54 5.74
C PHE A 73 3.19 -11.21 5.00
N VAL A 74 3.30 -10.06 5.70
CA VAL A 74 3.24 -8.75 5.02
C VAL A 74 4.34 -8.64 3.96
N ASN A 75 5.58 -8.97 4.29
CA ASN A 75 6.70 -8.83 3.36
C ASN A 75 6.57 -9.74 2.14
N ARG A 76 6.11 -10.99 2.31
CA ARG A 76 5.81 -11.86 1.16
C ARG A 76 4.67 -11.31 0.31
N GLY A 77 3.62 -10.77 0.95
CA GLY A 77 2.53 -10.08 0.26
C GLY A 77 3.02 -8.87 -0.54
N VAL A 78 3.97 -8.10 -0.03
CA VAL A 78 4.61 -6.98 -0.76
C VAL A 78 5.34 -7.48 -2.00
N LEU A 79 6.07 -8.60 -1.92
CA LEU A 79 6.71 -9.20 -3.09
C LEU A 79 5.69 -9.68 -4.13
N TYR A 80 4.58 -10.28 -3.69
CA TYR A 80 3.48 -10.63 -4.59
C TYR A 80 2.85 -9.40 -5.26
N MET A 81 2.68 -8.29 -4.53
CA MET A 81 2.23 -7.01 -5.12
C MET A 81 3.16 -6.54 -6.25
N GLN A 82 4.48 -6.60 -6.04
CA GLN A 82 5.48 -6.21 -7.04
C GLN A 82 5.42 -7.11 -8.29
N GLN A 83 5.03 -8.37 -8.14
CA GLN A 83 4.81 -9.32 -9.24
C GLN A 83 3.42 -9.17 -9.90
N GLY A 84 2.55 -8.28 -9.40
CA GLY A 84 1.16 -8.16 -9.85
C GLY A 84 0.25 -9.32 -9.40
N ALA A 85 0.72 -10.17 -8.49
CA ALA A 85 0.00 -11.33 -7.96
C ALA A 85 -0.93 -10.92 -6.80
N PHE A 86 -1.88 -10.02 -7.08
CA PHE A 86 -2.72 -9.37 -6.05
C PHE A 86 -3.52 -10.35 -5.18
N LYS A 87 -4.01 -11.46 -5.74
CA LYS A 87 -4.73 -12.49 -4.97
C LYS A 87 -3.85 -13.23 -3.96
N ALA A 88 -2.60 -13.50 -4.32
CA ALA A 88 -1.64 -14.11 -3.41
C ALA A 88 -1.27 -13.13 -2.29
N ALA A 89 -1.08 -11.85 -2.64
CA ALA A 89 -0.86 -10.78 -1.69
C ALA A 89 -2.03 -10.61 -0.70
N GLU A 90 -3.28 -10.58 -1.18
CA GLU A 90 -4.49 -10.52 -0.35
C GLU A 90 -4.50 -11.64 0.70
N LYS A 91 -4.21 -12.88 0.29
CA LYS A 91 -4.19 -14.04 1.20
C LYS A 91 -3.19 -13.82 2.34
N ASP A 92 -1.98 -13.38 2.02
CA ASP A 92 -0.93 -13.14 3.01
C ASP A 92 -1.26 -11.96 3.93
N PHE A 93 -1.80 -10.86 3.41
CA PHE A 93 -2.21 -9.73 4.25
C PHE A 93 -3.35 -10.08 5.20
N ARG A 94 -4.32 -10.90 4.77
CA ARG A 94 -5.38 -11.42 5.66
C ARG A 94 -4.82 -12.34 6.74
N GLN A 95 -3.80 -13.14 6.42
CA GLN A 95 -3.12 -13.96 7.42
C GLN A 95 -2.38 -13.08 8.45
N ALA A 96 -1.69 -12.03 8.00
CA ALA A 96 -1.04 -11.06 8.88
C ALA A 96 -2.05 -10.35 9.81
N GLN A 97 -3.20 -9.92 9.29
CA GLN A 97 -4.28 -9.33 10.08
C GLN A 97 -4.87 -10.30 11.11
N THR A 98 -4.98 -11.59 10.77
CA THR A 98 -5.45 -12.62 11.71
C THR A 98 -4.47 -12.79 12.87
N LEU A 99 -3.17 -12.76 12.58
CA LEU A 99 -2.11 -12.88 13.58
C LEU A 99 -2.01 -11.62 14.47
N MET A 100 -2.05 -10.45 13.83
CA MET A 100 -1.95 -9.13 14.47
C MET A 100 -2.98 -8.16 13.89
N PRO A 101 -4.19 -8.08 14.46
CA PRO A 101 -5.28 -7.22 13.96
C PRO A 101 -4.97 -5.72 14.01
N ASN A 102 -4.02 -5.33 14.87
CA ASN A 102 -3.57 -3.95 15.07
C ASN A 102 -2.34 -3.58 14.21
N LEU A 103 -1.87 -4.47 13.33
CA LEU A 103 -0.79 -4.16 12.39
C LEU A 103 -1.33 -3.31 11.24
N GLY A 104 -1.05 -2.01 11.27
CA GLY A 104 -1.57 -1.05 10.29
C GLY A 104 -1.16 -1.39 8.86
N GLU A 105 0.09 -1.81 8.66
CA GLU A 105 0.68 -2.20 7.37
C GLU A 105 -0.11 -3.33 6.71
N ALA A 106 -0.58 -4.31 7.47
CA ALA A 106 -1.37 -5.41 6.93
C ALA A 106 -2.72 -4.93 6.36
N SER A 107 -3.29 -3.86 6.92
CA SER A 107 -4.55 -3.27 6.45
C SER A 107 -4.33 -2.34 5.25
N VAL A 108 -3.28 -1.52 5.31
CA VAL A 108 -2.88 -0.64 4.21
C VAL A 108 -2.53 -1.45 2.96
N ASN A 109 -1.71 -2.50 3.10
CA ASN A 109 -1.32 -3.31 1.96
C ASN A 109 -2.45 -4.20 1.44
N LEU A 110 -3.34 -4.71 2.32
CA LEU A 110 -4.56 -5.39 1.87
C LEU A 110 -5.38 -4.45 0.97
N GLY A 111 -5.61 -3.21 1.40
CA GLY A 111 -6.36 -2.29 0.57
C GLY A 111 -5.64 -1.92 -0.72
N GLY A 112 -4.30 -1.85 -0.72
CA GLY A 112 -3.49 -1.74 -1.94
C GLY A 112 -3.70 -2.91 -2.92
N ALA A 113 -3.70 -4.15 -2.42
CA ALA A 113 -3.96 -5.34 -3.23
C ALA A 113 -5.38 -5.33 -3.82
N LEU A 114 -6.39 -4.97 -3.01
CA LEU A 114 -7.77 -4.85 -3.45
C LEU A 114 -7.93 -3.79 -4.55
N ILE A 115 -7.22 -2.66 -4.46
CA ILE A 115 -7.19 -1.64 -5.52
C ILE A 115 -6.52 -2.19 -6.79
N GLY A 116 -5.44 -2.97 -6.66
CA GLY A 116 -4.82 -3.67 -7.80
C GLY A 116 -5.79 -4.62 -8.52
N GLU A 117 -6.72 -5.23 -7.78
CA GLU A 117 -7.84 -6.02 -8.31
C GLU A 117 -9.04 -5.18 -8.77
N ARG A 118 -8.96 -3.85 -8.73
CA ARG A 118 -10.05 -2.90 -9.04
C ARG A 118 -11.24 -2.97 -8.07
N ARG A 119 -11.05 -3.55 -6.88
CA ARG A 119 -12.02 -3.58 -5.78
C ARG A 119 -11.90 -2.31 -4.93
N TYR A 120 -12.11 -1.16 -5.57
CA TYR A 120 -11.73 0.14 -5.02
C TYR A 120 -12.41 0.49 -3.70
N LYS A 121 -13.71 0.22 -3.56
CA LYS A 121 -14.46 0.52 -2.32
C LYS A 121 -13.92 -0.27 -1.13
N GLU A 122 -13.70 -1.57 -1.32
CA GLU A 122 -13.12 -2.44 -0.29
C GLU A 122 -11.70 -1.98 0.06
N GLY A 123 -10.90 -1.60 -0.93
CA GLY A 123 -9.56 -1.08 -0.72
C GLY A 123 -9.52 0.22 0.09
N VAL A 124 -10.40 1.18 -0.23
CA VAL A 124 -10.54 2.44 0.53
C VAL A 124 -10.94 2.18 1.98
N ASP A 125 -11.86 1.23 2.22
CA ASP A 125 -12.31 0.88 3.57
C ASP A 125 -11.17 0.25 4.39
N GLU A 126 -10.42 -0.69 3.80
CA GLU A 126 -9.28 -1.33 4.47
C GLU A 126 -8.14 -0.36 4.77
N ILE A 127 -7.82 0.55 3.83
CA ILE A 127 -6.79 1.58 4.07
C ILE A 127 -7.26 2.58 5.13
N THR A 128 -8.53 2.96 5.12
CA THR A 128 -9.09 3.84 6.16
C THR A 128 -8.97 3.20 7.54
N ARG A 129 -9.26 1.90 7.65
CA ARG A 129 -9.00 1.14 8.89
C ARG A 129 -7.51 1.13 9.23
N GLY A 130 -6.64 0.84 8.27
CA GLY A 130 -5.19 0.83 8.46
C GLY A 130 -4.64 2.15 8.98
N LEU A 131 -5.10 3.29 8.46
CA LEU A 131 -4.70 4.61 8.92
C LEU A 131 -5.06 4.86 10.41
N THR A 132 -6.13 4.26 10.93
CA THR A 132 -6.47 4.36 12.38
C THR A 132 -5.51 3.57 13.27
N LEU A 133 -4.74 2.65 12.70
CA LEU A 133 -3.78 1.80 13.40
C LEU A 133 -2.35 2.37 13.40
N ASN A 134 -2.16 3.60 12.91
CA ASN A 134 -0.87 4.31 12.88
C ASN A 134 0.25 3.51 12.19
N PRO A 135 0.15 3.23 10.88
CA PRO A 135 1.20 2.55 10.13
C PRO A 135 2.48 3.40 10.11
N GLU A 136 3.64 2.75 9.98
CA GLU A 136 4.95 3.44 9.94
C GLU A 136 5.13 4.33 8.71
N GLU A 137 4.48 3.97 7.59
CA GLU A 137 4.55 4.69 6.30
C GLU A 137 3.16 5.25 5.91
N PRO A 138 2.59 6.20 6.67
CA PRO A 138 1.24 6.69 6.44
C PRO A 138 1.10 7.41 5.08
N GLU A 139 2.18 7.97 4.53
CA GLU A 139 2.16 8.58 3.20
C GLU A 139 1.74 7.58 2.12
N LYS A 140 2.18 6.32 2.22
CA LYS A 140 1.82 5.25 1.28
C LYS A 140 0.35 4.87 1.42
N ALA A 141 -0.17 4.91 2.64
CA ALA A 141 -1.58 4.67 2.90
C ALA A 141 -2.46 5.76 2.28
N PHE A 142 -2.16 7.04 2.49
CA PHE A 142 -2.90 8.13 1.85
C PHE A 142 -2.82 8.06 0.32
N TYR A 143 -1.63 7.81 -0.23
CA TYR A 143 -1.46 7.62 -1.67
C TYR A 143 -2.31 6.47 -2.22
N ASN A 144 -2.30 5.30 -1.58
CA ASN A 144 -3.14 4.18 -2.01
C ASN A 144 -4.62 4.51 -1.90
N ARG A 145 -5.05 5.18 -0.83
CA ARG A 145 -6.46 5.54 -0.68
C ARG A 145 -6.90 6.55 -1.74
N ALA A 146 -6.01 7.46 -2.15
CA ALA A 146 -6.24 8.35 -3.27
C ALA A 146 -6.45 7.59 -4.60
N LEU A 147 -5.61 6.58 -4.89
CA LEU A 147 -5.82 5.70 -6.05
C LEU A 147 -7.19 4.99 -6.00
N GLY A 148 -7.59 4.53 -4.81
CA GLY A 148 -8.91 3.95 -4.58
C GLY A 148 -10.04 4.95 -4.83
N PHE A 149 -9.90 6.19 -4.36
CA PHE A 149 -10.86 7.26 -4.63
C PHE A 149 -10.93 7.64 -6.12
N GLU A 150 -9.81 7.70 -6.85
CA GLU A 150 -9.82 7.89 -8.31
C GLU A 150 -10.58 6.75 -9.01
N GLY A 151 -10.35 5.50 -8.61
CA GLY A 151 -11.09 4.35 -9.12
C GLY A 151 -12.61 4.39 -8.85
N LEU A 152 -13.03 5.17 -7.85
CA LEU A 152 -14.44 5.44 -7.51
C LEU A 152 -14.98 6.74 -8.11
N ASP A 153 -14.18 7.44 -8.93
CA ASP A 153 -14.50 8.77 -9.48
C ASP A 153 -14.65 9.87 -8.40
N ASP A 154 -14.19 9.64 -7.16
CA ASP A 154 -14.13 10.66 -6.10
C ASP A 154 -12.82 11.46 -6.20
N MET A 155 -12.74 12.26 -7.26
CA MET A 155 -11.57 13.06 -7.61
C MET A 155 -11.23 14.08 -6.52
N LYS A 156 -12.23 14.54 -5.76
CA LYS A 156 -11.97 15.51 -4.70
C LYS A 156 -11.27 14.84 -3.54
N SER A 157 -11.76 13.69 -3.05
CA SER A 157 -11.09 12.95 -1.97
C SER A 157 -9.69 12.49 -2.39
N ALA A 158 -9.53 12.01 -3.63
CA ALA A 158 -8.23 11.64 -4.18
C ALA A 158 -7.20 12.80 -4.11
N TYR A 159 -7.58 14.01 -4.54
CA TYR A 159 -6.71 15.18 -4.49
C TYR A 159 -6.20 15.47 -3.07
N PHE A 160 -7.07 15.43 -2.06
CA PHE A 160 -6.64 15.72 -0.68
C PHE A 160 -5.74 14.64 -0.11
N ASP A 161 -6.01 13.37 -0.42
CA ASP A 161 -5.16 12.28 0.03
C ASP A 161 -3.78 12.31 -0.67
N TYR A 162 -3.70 12.63 -1.97
CA TYR A 162 -2.41 12.87 -2.63
C TYR A 162 -1.66 14.05 -2.04
N LEU A 163 -2.37 15.16 -1.77
CA LEU A 163 -1.77 16.34 -1.13
C LEU A 163 -1.23 15.99 0.25
N HIS A 164 -1.95 15.17 1.02
CA HIS A 164 -1.53 14.78 2.35
C HIS A 164 -0.33 13.82 2.32
N ALA A 165 -0.31 12.86 1.40
CA ALA A 165 0.87 12.02 1.15
C ALA A 165 2.12 12.86 0.80
N GLN A 166 1.96 13.86 -0.07
CA GLN A 166 3.01 14.80 -0.45
C GLN A 166 3.49 15.67 0.72
N GLN A 167 2.60 16.05 1.64
CA GLN A 167 2.95 16.81 2.85
C GLN A 167 3.77 15.98 3.84
N ILE A 168 3.42 14.70 4.00
CA ILE A 168 4.14 13.79 4.90
C ILE A 168 5.54 13.48 4.35
N LYS A 169 5.67 13.26 3.04
CA LYS A 169 6.95 12.93 2.40
C LYS A 169 7.18 13.74 1.12
N PRO A 170 7.70 14.97 1.23
CA PRO A 170 7.86 15.87 0.09
C PRO A 170 8.76 15.35 -1.04
N ASP A 171 9.75 14.52 -0.71
CA ASP A 171 10.72 13.99 -1.69
C ASP A 171 10.22 12.71 -2.37
N TRP A 172 9.05 12.18 -1.99
CA TRP A 172 8.46 11.02 -2.64
C TRP A 172 7.71 11.45 -3.90
N ALA A 173 8.25 11.09 -5.06
CA ALA A 173 7.77 11.57 -6.36
C ALA A 173 6.32 11.20 -6.75
N PRO A 174 5.76 10.02 -6.41
CA PRO A 174 4.47 9.59 -6.96
C PRO A 174 3.31 10.55 -6.64
N PRO A 175 3.01 10.94 -5.38
CA PRO A 175 1.93 11.88 -5.11
C PRO A 175 2.07 13.21 -5.87
N LYS A 176 3.29 13.74 -6.01
CA LYS A 176 3.57 14.95 -6.80
C LYS A 176 3.20 14.78 -8.28
N ALA A 177 3.54 13.63 -8.87
CA ALA A 177 3.20 13.33 -10.25
C ALA A 177 1.68 13.24 -10.44
N GLU A 178 0.97 12.57 -9.54
CA GLU A 178 -0.49 12.48 -9.57
C GLU A 178 -1.15 13.87 -9.44
N LEU A 179 -0.69 14.69 -8.49
CA LEU A 179 -1.19 16.05 -8.25
C LEU A 179 -1.06 16.97 -9.47
N SER A 180 -0.02 16.78 -10.30
CA SER A 180 0.19 17.58 -11.51
C SER A 180 -0.93 17.45 -12.55
N ARG A 181 -1.73 16.38 -12.47
CA ARG A 181 -2.88 16.15 -13.35
C ARG A 181 -4.14 16.87 -12.89
N PHE A 182 -4.19 17.34 -11.65
CA PHE A 182 -5.36 18.03 -11.11
C PHE A 182 -5.37 19.50 -11.52
N THR A 183 -6.53 19.98 -11.94
CA THR A 183 -6.79 21.41 -12.11
C THR A 183 -7.68 21.90 -10.97
N VAL A 184 -7.15 22.80 -10.14
CA VAL A 184 -7.91 23.43 -9.04
C VAL A 184 -8.40 24.79 -9.50
N LYS A 185 -9.71 24.98 -9.57
CA LYS A 185 -10.32 26.28 -9.85
C LYS A 185 -10.67 27.00 -8.55
N PRO A 186 -10.28 28.28 -8.35
CA PRO A 186 -10.79 29.09 -7.26
C PRO A 186 -12.31 29.14 -7.31
N LYS A 187 -12.95 29.18 -6.14
CA LYS A 187 -14.39 29.35 -6.07
C LYS A 187 -14.72 30.83 -6.29
N GLU A 188 -15.49 31.13 -7.34
CA GLU A 188 -16.08 32.47 -7.59
C GLU A 188 -17.06 32.86 -6.47
#